data_AF-A0A327RZK5-F1
#
_entry.id   AF-A0A327RZK5-F1
#
_cell.length_a   1.000
_cell.length_b   1.000
_cell.length_c   1.000
_cell.angle_alpha   90.00
_cell.angle_beta   90.00
_cell.angle_gamma   90.00
#
_symmetry.space_group_name_H-M   'P 1'
#
loop_
_entity.id
_entity.type
_entity.pdbx_description
1 polymer ?
#
loop_
_entity_poly.entity_id
_entity_poly.type
_entity_poly.pdbx_seq_one_letter_code
_entity_poly.pdbx_strand_id
1 'polypeptide(L)'
;MLSLILAEDHNIVRNGIRMLLEADKEISIAGEATNGLEVLEIISSGVKVDIVLADINMPEMDGIALIKELKIKSPATQIVMLSMLDNEKYVSQAFSEGASGYLLKSVSADELIFSLKHVHAGGRYLCAELAMRLLNKSIYTLPLNRINDNVEYSMREIEILDLIAEGLTNNEMSAKLFISKRTIEGHRQSLIEKTGAKNTAALIRYAVLSGIIQ
;
A
#
# COMPACT_ATOMS: atom_id res chain seq x y z
N MET A 1 -22.87 11.02 15.28
CA MET A 1 -22.03 10.43 16.34
C MET A 1 -21.43 9.17 15.76
N LEU A 2 -20.10 9.12 15.71
CA LEU A 2 -19.29 8.07 15.11
C LEU A 2 -19.18 6.92 16.11
N SER A 3 -19.70 5.74 15.74
CA SER A 3 -19.63 4.52 16.54
C SER A 3 -18.37 3.72 16.20
N LEU A 4 -17.49 3.51 17.18
CA LEU A 4 -16.16 2.93 16.97
C LEU A 4 -15.90 1.70 17.85
N ILE A 5 -15.25 0.67 17.30
CA ILE A 5 -14.57 -0.36 18.10
C ILE A 5 -13.09 -0.02 18.18
N LEU A 6 -12.53 -0.09 19.40
CA LEU A 6 -11.09 0.04 19.65
C LEU A 6 -10.47 -1.35 19.88
N ALA A 7 -9.60 -1.80 18.98
CA ALA A 7 -8.91 -3.08 19.06
C ALA A 7 -7.41 -2.88 19.30
N GLU A 8 -6.94 -3.22 20.50
CA GLU A 8 -5.57 -3.03 20.95
C GLU A 8 -5.28 -4.04 22.07
N ASP A 9 -4.24 -4.86 21.94
CA ASP A 9 -3.91 -5.90 22.93
C ASP A 9 -3.17 -5.31 24.15
N HIS A 10 -2.47 -4.19 24.00
CA HIS A 10 -1.75 -3.55 25.10
C HIS A 10 -2.68 -2.67 25.97
N ASN A 11 -3.01 -3.14 27.17
CA ASN A 11 -3.95 -2.48 28.09
C ASN A 11 -3.64 -0.99 28.38
N ILE A 12 -2.38 -0.63 28.62
CA ILE A 12 -1.99 0.77 28.88
C ILE A 12 -2.24 1.65 27.64
N VAL A 13 -1.91 1.14 26.45
CA VAL A 13 -2.09 1.85 25.18
C VAL A 13 -3.58 2.02 24.89
N ARG A 14 -4.36 0.95 25.03
CA ARG A 14 -5.81 0.96 24.82
C ARG A 14 -6.50 1.99 25.71
N ASN A 15 -6.16 2.03 27.00
CA ASN A 15 -6.71 3.02 27.93
C ASN A 15 -6.34 4.45 27.54
N GLY A 16 -5.10 4.70 27.11
CA GLY A 16 -4.66 6.01 26.64
C GLY A 16 -5.46 6.48 25.43
N ILE A 17 -5.61 5.60 24.42
CA ILE A 17 -6.40 5.90 23.21
C ILE A 17 -7.87 6.12 23.58
N ARG A 18 -8.46 5.27 24.43
CA ARG A 18 -9.82 5.41 24.90
C ARG A 18 -10.07 6.78 25.54
N MET A 19 -9.20 7.22 26.45
CA MET A 19 -9.33 8.54 27.09
C MET A 19 -9.28 9.69 26.07
N LEU A 20 -8.42 9.59 25.04
CA LEU A 20 -8.35 10.59 23.98
C LEU A 20 -9.61 10.62 23.12
N LEU A 21 -10.16 9.46 22.78
CA LEU A 21 -11.38 9.35 21.97
C LEU A 21 -12.63 9.80 22.74
N GLU A 22 -12.75 9.44 24.01
CA GLU A 22 -13.86 9.83 24.90
C GLU A 22 -13.91 11.34 25.17
N ALA A 23 -12.80 12.06 24.97
CA ALA A 23 -12.78 13.51 25.09
C ALA A 23 -13.54 14.22 23.96
N ASP A 24 -13.74 13.56 22.82
CA ASP A 24 -14.49 14.09 21.68
C ASP A 24 -15.96 13.60 21.72
N LYS A 25 -16.89 14.55 21.88
CA LYS A 25 -18.34 14.26 22.01
C LYS A 25 -18.98 13.66 20.75
N GLU A 26 -18.30 13.73 19.61
CA GLU A 26 -18.80 13.16 18.36
C GLU A 26 -18.40 11.69 18.19
N ILE A 27 -17.52 11.15 19.04
CA ILE A 27 -17.04 9.78 19.00
C ILE A 27 -17.62 9.00 20.18
N SER A 28 -18.13 7.79 19.90
CA SER A 28 -18.62 6.85 20.90
C SER A 28 -17.92 5.52 20.71
N ILE A 29 -17.29 5.01 21.76
CA ILE A 29 -16.70 3.67 21.74
C ILE A 29 -17.80 2.66 22.02
N ALA A 30 -18.18 1.90 20.99
CA ALA A 30 -19.21 0.87 21.06
C ALA A 30 -18.68 -0.48 21.58
N GLY A 31 -17.37 -0.66 21.59
CA GLY A 31 -16.72 -1.84 22.15
C GLY A 31 -15.21 -1.71 22.17
N GLU A 32 -14.59 -2.49 23.05
CA GLU A 32 -13.15 -2.69 23.10
C GLU A 32 -12.84 -4.15 22.81
N ALA A 33 -11.72 -4.39 22.13
CA ALA A 33 -11.23 -5.73 21.81
C ALA A 33 -9.71 -5.79 22.01
N THR A 34 -9.21 -6.99 22.25
CA THR A 34 -7.78 -7.31 22.35
C THR A 34 -7.25 -8.04 21.12
N ASN A 35 -8.13 -8.48 20.23
CA ASN A 35 -7.78 -9.17 18.99
C ASN A 35 -8.88 -9.06 17.93
N GLY A 36 -8.57 -9.47 16.70
CA GLY A 36 -9.53 -9.41 15.59
C GLY A 36 -10.75 -10.31 15.74
N LEU A 37 -10.66 -11.44 16.46
CA LEU A 37 -11.83 -12.32 16.68
C LEU A 37 -12.87 -11.63 17.55
N GLU A 38 -12.44 -10.99 18.65
CA GLU A 38 -13.33 -10.21 19.53
C GLU A 38 -14.02 -9.07 18.76
N VAL A 39 -13.33 -8.40 17.83
CA VAL A 39 -13.95 -7.37 16.96
C VAL A 39 -15.10 -7.97 16.15
N LEU A 40 -14.88 -9.14 15.54
CA LEU A 40 -15.89 -9.81 14.73
C LEU A 40 -17.06 -10.32 15.58
N GLU A 41 -16.81 -10.76 16.81
CA GLU A 41 -17.86 -11.15 17.77
C GLU A 41 -18.74 -9.96 18.14
N ILE A 42 -18.15 -8.80 18.46
CA ILE A 42 -18.90 -7.57 18.77
C ILE A 42 -19.79 -7.17 17.56
N ILE A 43 -19.24 -7.18 16.35
CA ILE A 43 -20.02 -6.87 15.14
C ILE A 43 -21.15 -7.89 14.94
N SER A 44 -20.86 -9.18 15.14
CA SER A 44 -21.84 -10.27 14.97
C SER A 44 -22.96 -10.23 16.01
N SER A 45 -22.75 -9.58 17.16
CA SER A 45 -23.80 -9.37 18.18
C SER A 45 -24.89 -8.37 17.76
N GLY A 46 -24.74 -7.70 16.62
CA GLY A 46 -25.71 -6.74 16.08
C GLY A 46 -25.43 -5.29 16.47
N VAL A 47 -24.30 -5.00 17.11
CA VAL A 47 -23.87 -3.63 17.41
C VAL A 47 -23.53 -2.92 16.10
N LYS A 48 -24.14 -1.75 15.86
CA LYS A 48 -23.83 -0.92 14.69
C LYS A 48 -22.50 -0.21 14.91
N VAL A 49 -21.54 -0.45 14.02
CA VAL A 49 -20.19 0.10 14.07
C VAL A 49 -19.84 0.78 12.75
N ASP A 50 -19.43 2.04 12.83
CA ASP A 50 -19.02 2.82 11.66
C ASP A 50 -17.53 2.59 11.35
N ILE A 51 -16.68 2.54 12.39
CA ILE A 51 -15.23 2.38 12.26
C ILE A 51 -14.70 1.33 13.25
N VAL A 52 -13.77 0.49 12.79
CA VAL A 52 -12.84 -0.24 13.66
C VAL A 52 -11.50 0.48 13.63
N LEU A 53 -11.00 0.90 14.79
CA LEU A 53 -9.63 1.36 14.98
C LEU A 53 -8.84 0.20 15.59
N ALA A 54 -7.92 -0.37 14.83
CA ALA A 54 -7.21 -1.59 15.23
C ALA A 54 -5.69 -1.43 15.19
N ASP A 55 -4.99 -2.07 16.12
CA ASP A 55 -3.58 -2.39 15.92
C ASP A 55 -3.42 -3.49 14.87
N ILE A 56 -2.26 -3.54 14.23
CA ILE A 56 -1.86 -4.64 13.35
C ILE A 56 -1.46 -5.85 14.20
N ASN A 57 -0.59 -5.66 15.20
CA ASN A 57 -0.03 -6.78 15.94
C ASN A 57 -0.93 -7.13 17.12
N MET A 58 -1.90 -8.01 16.90
CA MET A 58 -2.77 -8.55 17.93
C MET A 58 -2.67 -10.08 17.98
N PRO A 59 -2.87 -10.72 19.14
CA PRO A 59 -2.92 -12.18 19.25
C PRO A 59 -4.13 -12.74 18.47
N GLU A 60 -4.11 -14.05 18.20
CA GLU A 60 -5.19 -14.83 17.56
C GLU A 60 -5.56 -14.43 16.11
N MET A 61 -5.97 -13.18 15.90
CA MET A 61 -6.23 -12.58 14.59
C MET A 61 -5.62 -11.18 14.56
N ASP A 62 -4.61 -11.02 13.71
CA ASP A 62 -3.94 -9.75 13.47
C ASP A 62 -4.84 -8.76 12.69
N GLY A 63 -4.45 -7.48 12.68
CA GLY A 63 -5.21 -6.43 12.02
C GLY A 63 -5.35 -6.63 10.50
N ILE A 64 -4.37 -7.27 9.83
CA ILE A 64 -4.44 -7.51 8.38
C ILE A 64 -5.45 -8.61 8.05
N ALA A 65 -5.45 -9.70 8.82
CA ALA A 65 -6.45 -10.76 8.74
C ALA A 65 -7.85 -10.22 9.08
N LEU A 66 -7.95 -9.35 10.09
CA LEU A 66 -9.19 -8.68 10.46
C LEU A 66 -9.77 -7.86 9.30
N ILE A 67 -8.95 -7.09 8.55
CA ILE A 67 -9.44 -6.32 7.39
C ILE A 67 -10.18 -7.25 6.42
N LYS A 68 -9.60 -8.39 6.08
CA LYS A 68 -10.18 -9.37 5.12
C LYS A 68 -11.54 -9.86 5.58
N GLU A 69 -11.61 -10.33 6.82
CA GLU A 69 -12.85 -10.86 7.40
C GLU A 69 -13.92 -9.79 7.53
N LEU A 70 -13.52 -8.56 7.91
CA LEU A 70 -14.43 -7.44 8.06
C LEU A 70 -15.06 -7.03 6.72
N LYS A 71 -14.31 -7.07 5.62
CA LYS A 71 -14.87 -6.82 4.28
C LYS A 71 -15.89 -7.86 3.83
N ILE A 72 -15.81 -9.08 4.34
CA ILE A 72 -16.79 -10.14 4.06
C ILE A 72 -18.03 -9.98 4.96
N LYS A 73 -17.82 -9.77 6.26
CA LYS A 73 -18.90 -9.82 7.26
C LYS A 73 -19.63 -8.48 7.47
N SER A 74 -18.91 -7.36 7.34
CA SER A 74 -19.46 -6.00 7.50
C SER A 74 -18.80 -5.02 6.53
N PRO A 75 -19.06 -5.13 5.21
CA PRO A 75 -18.39 -4.33 4.18
C PRO A 75 -18.58 -2.82 4.32
N ALA A 76 -19.65 -2.39 5.00
CA ALA A 76 -19.93 -0.98 5.26
C ALA A 76 -19.05 -0.40 6.38
N THR A 77 -18.61 -1.23 7.34
CA THR A 77 -17.74 -0.80 8.43
C THR A 77 -16.36 -0.46 7.87
N GLN A 78 -15.88 0.73 8.18
CA GLN A 78 -14.54 1.16 7.78
C GLN A 78 -13.52 0.63 8.80
N ILE A 79 -12.28 0.43 8.37
CA ILE A 79 -11.20 0.01 9.26
C ILE A 79 -9.99 0.93 9.09
N VAL A 80 -9.49 1.42 10.22
CA VAL A 80 -8.33 2.30 10.32
C VAL A 80 -7.27 1.59 11.15
N MET A 81 -6.09 1.43 10.58
CA MET A 81 -4.96 0.85 11.30
C MET A 81 -4.27 1.92 12.13
N LEU A 82 -3.90 1.57 13.37
CA LEU A 82 -3.08 2.38 14.27
C LEU A 82 -1.93 1.52 14.79
N SER A 83 -0.76 1.64 14.17
CA SER A 83 0.36 0.72 14.43
C SER A 83 1.68 1.43 14.73
N MET A 84 2.61 0.75 15.39
CA MET A 84 4.02 1.18 15.44
C MET A 84 4.75 0.90 14.12
N LEU A 85 4.18 0.07 13.25
CA LEU A 85 4.81 -0.34 12.00
C LEU A 85 4.69 0.77 10.95
N ASP A 86 5.84 1.25 10.48
CA ASP A 86 5.95 2.32 9.49
C ASP A 86 6.47 1.83 8.12
N ASN A 87 6.56 0.52 7.94
CA ASN A 87 7.06 -0.10 6.72
C ASN A 87 6.00 -0.10 5.61
N GLU A 88 6.40 0.37 4.43
CA GLU A 88 5.59 0.50 3.21
C GLU A 88 4.87 -0.78 2.81
N LYS A 89 5.48 -1.95 3.05
CA LYS A 89 4.85 -3.24 2.73
C LYS A 89 3.54 -3.42 3.50
N TYR A 90 3.53 -3.12 4.80
CA TYR A 90 2.33 -3.22 5.64
C TYR A 90 1.29 -2.16 5.27
N VAL A 91 1.72 -0.94 5.00
CA VAL A 91 0.84 0.14 4.55
C VAL A 91 0.14 -0.24 3.25
N SER A 92 0.92 -0.72 2.27
CA SER A 92 0.41 -1.13 0.95
C SER A 92 -0.51 -2.33 1.06
N GLN A 93 -0.13 -3.32 1.86
CA GLN A 93 -0.94 -4.50 2.12
C GLN A 93 -2.27 -4.12 2.77
N ALA A 94 -2.27 -3.35 3.86
CA ALA A 94 -3.49 -2.93 4.54
C ALA A 94 -4.46 -2.23 3.58
N PHE A 95 -3.96 -1.30 2.76
CA PHE A 95 -4.79 -0.61 1.77
C PHE A 95 -5.28 -1.53 0.64
N SER A 96 -4.47 -2.48 0.17
CA SER A 96 -4.89 -3.45 -0.85
C SER A 96 -5.99 -4.39 -0.35
N GLU A 97 -5.98 -4.70 0.95
CA GLU A 97 -6.99 -5.54 1.60
C GLU A 97 -8.25 -4.73 1.96
N GLY A 98 -8.21 -3.40 1.83
CA GLY A 98 -9.37 -2.52 1.94
C GLY A 98 -9.42 -1.66 3.21
N ALA A 99 -8.28 -1.44 3.87
CA ALA A 99 -8.21 -0.43 4.93
C ALA A 99 -8.61 0.95 4.39
N SER A 100 -9.33 1.70 5.23
CA SER A 100 -9.79 3.06 4.93
C SER A 100 -8.80 4.09 5.46
N GLY A 101 -8.00 3.73 6.47
CA GLY A 101 -6.87 4.55 6.87
C GLY A 101 -5.72 3.80 7.53
N TYR A 102 -4.57 4.47 7.60
CA TYR A 102 -3.38 3.97 8.27
C TYR A 102 -2.69 5.12 9.01
N LEU A 103 -2.49 4.93 10.30
CA LEU A 103 -1.87 5.87 11.22
C LEU A 103 -0.73 5.19 11.97
N LEU A 104 0.26 5.99 12.34
CA LEU A 104 1.26 5.56 13.31
C LEU A 104 0.76 5.83 14.73
N LYS A 105 1.12 4.99 15.70
CA LYS A 105 0.85 5.26 17.13
C LYS A 105 1.55 6.53 17.66
N SER A 106 2.47 7.11 16.88
CA SER A 106 3.13 8.39 17.15
C SER A 106 2.34 9.63 16.72
N VAL A 107 1.21 9.49 16.03
CA VAL A 107 0.42 10.63 15.57
C VAL A 107 -0.12 11.45 16.74
N SER A 108 -0.32 12.74 16.49
CA SER A 108 -0.98 13.61 17.47
C SER A 108 -2.44 13.19 17.69
N ALA A 109 -2.99 13.51 18.87
CA ALA A 109 -4.40 13.27 19.16
C ALA A 109 -5.32 13.96 18.14
N ASP A 110 -5.00 15.19 17.75
CA ASP A 110 -5.78 15.94 16.76
C ASP A 110 -5.80 15.24 15.39
N GLU A 111 -4.67 14.69 14.96
CA GLU A 111 -4.59 13.94 13.70
C GLU A 111 -5.36 12.62 13.76
N LEU A 112 -5.29 11.90 14.88
CA LEU A 112 -6.10 10.70 15.10
C LEU A 112 -7.59 11.03 14.98
N ILE A 113 -8.07 12.04 15.71
CA ILE A 113 -9.48 12.45 15.70
C ILE A 113 -9.92 12.91 14.30
N PHE A 114 -9.11 13.74 13.65
CA PHE A 114 -9.36 14.20 12.28
C PHE A 114 -9.51 13.02 11.32
N SER A 115 -8.58 12.07 11.37
CA SER A 115 -8.56 10.92 10.46
C SER A 115 -9.81 10.04 10.61
N LEU A 116 -10.27 9.81 11.84
CA LEU A 116 -11.48 9.03 12.11
C LEU A 116 -12.71 9.73 11.54
N LYS A 117 -12.85 11.05 11.76
CA LYS A 117 -13.96 11.84 11.19
C LYS A 117 -13.91 11.88 9.66
N HIS A 118 -12.71 12.01 9.08
CA HIS A 118 -12.52 12.00 7.63
C HIS A 118 -12.92 10.64 7.01
N VAL A 119 -12.51 9.54 7.62
CA VAL A 119 -12.88 8.18 7.19
C VAL A 119 -14.38 7.93 7.37
N HIS A 120 -14.98 8.41 8.46
CA HIS A 120 -16.43 8.31 8.68
C HIS A 120 -17.24 9.04 7.59
N ALA A 121 -16.70 10.15 7.06
CA ALA A 121 -17.29 10.88 5.94
C ALA A 121 -17.07 10.19 4.56
N GLY A 122 -16.46 9.00 4.51
CA GLY A 122 -16.20 8.24 3.29
C GLY A 122 -14.84 8.51 2.65
N GLY A 123 -13.97 9.27 3.31
CA GLY A 123 -12.60 9.53 2.84
C GLY A 123 -11.64 8.38 3.15
N ARG A 124 -10.41 8.49 2.61
CA ARG A 124 -9.28 7.63 2.98
C ARG A 124 -8.19 8.48 3.61
N TYR A 125 -7.48 7.94 4.60
CA TYR A 125 -6.47 8.70 5.32
C TYR A 125 -5.16 7.93 5.50
N LEU A 126 -4.04 8.59 5.20
CA LEU A 126 -2.69 8.15 5.57
C LEU A 126 -2.06 9.28 6.37
N CYS A 127 -1.49 8.97 7.54
CA CYS A 127 -0.89 10.03 8.36
C CYS A 127 0.22 10.77 7.62
N ALA A 128 0.36 12.06 7.97
CA ALA A 128 1.28 12.96 7.28
C ALA A 128 2.73 12.44 7.31
N GLU A 129 3.14 11.86 8.44
CA GLU A 129 4.48 11.30 8.61
C GLU A 129 4.76 10.18 7.58
N LEU A 130 3.83 9.23 7.43
CA LEU A 130 3.99 8.13 6.46
C LEU A 130 3.90 8.65 5.03
N ALA A 131 2.96 9.54 4.74
CA ALA A 131 2.82 10.15 3.41
C ALA A 131 4.13 10.83 2.97
N MET A 132 4.76 11.61 3.85
CA MET A 132 6.03 12.27 3.56
C MET A 132 7.18 11.27 3.37
N ARG A 133 7.22 10.17 4.14
CA ARG A 133 8.23 9.11 3.97
C ARG A 133 8.08 8.40 2.62
N LEU A 134 6.86 8.06 2.22
CA LEU A 134 6.56 7.46 0.91
C LEU A 134 6.93 8.41 -0.23
N LEU A 135 6.57 9.70 -0.10
CA LEU A 135 6.91 10.72 -1.09
C LEU A 135 8.42 10.87 -1.23
N ASN A 136 9.16 11.01 -0.12
CA ASN A 136 10.62 11.10 -0.15
C ASN A 136 11.23 9.89 -0.85
N LYS A 137 10.81 8.67 -0.50
CA LYS A 137 11.29 7.48 -1.20
C LYS A 137 10.95 7.50 -2.68
N SER A 138 9.75 7.89 -3.10
CA SER A 138 9.39 8.00 -4.52
C SER A 138 10.28 9.04 -5.25
N ILE A 139 10.50 10.19 -4.64
CA ILE A 139 11.32 11.29 -5.19
C ILE A 139 12.79 10.88 -5.30
N TYR A 140 13.32 10.10 -4.35
CA TYR A 140 14.72 9.64 -4.34
C TYR A 140 14.96 8.27 -5.02
N THR A 141 13.90 7.49 -5.29
CA THR A 141 13.99 6.23 -6.07
C THR A 141 13.72 6.43 -7.55
N LEU A 142 13.02 7.50 -7.93
CA LEU A 142 13.18 8.09 -9.26
C LEU A 142 14.64 8.55 -9.37
N PRO A 143 15.45 7.98 -10.27
CA PRO A 143 16.77 8.53 -10.50
C PRO A 143 16.60 9.92 -11.13
N LEU A 144 16.61 10.96 -10.29
CA LEU A 144 16.82 12.36 -10.69
C LEU A 144 18.14 12.56 -11.45
N ASN A 145 19.01 11.54 -11.47
CA ASN A 145 20.12 11.45 -12.39
C ASN A 145 19.69 10.80 -13.71
N ARG A 146 19.20 11.65 -14.61
CA ARG A 146 19.24 11.46 -16.08
C ARG A 146 18.65 10.14 -16.57
N ILE A 147 17.36 9.93 -16.37
CA ILE A 147 16.61 9.33 -17.47
C ILE A 147 16.67 10.40 -18.57
N ASN A 148 17.42 10.15 -19.64
CA ASN A 148 17.34 11.03 -20.80
C ASN A 148 15.89 10.95 -21.30
N ASP A 149 15.06 11.93 -20.93
CA ASP A 149 13.67 12.06 -21.41
C ASP A 149 13.57 12.20 -22.95
N ASN A 150 14.71 12.24 -23.64
CA ASN A 150 14.86 12.34 -25.08
C ASN A 150 15.29 11.05 -25.77
N VAL A 151 15.28 9.88 -25.10
CA VAL A 151 15.53 8.62 -25.82
C VAL A 151 14.28 8.24 -26.61
N GLU A 152 14.31 8.47 -27.92
CA GLU A 152 13.28 7.99 -28.82
C GLU A 152 13.44 6.47 -29.07
N TYR A 153 12.40 5.73 -28.69
CA TYR A 153 12.27 4.31 -28.99
C TYR A 153 11.36 4.12 -30.20
N SER A 154 11.79 3.26 -31.12
CA SER A 154 10.88 2.73 -32.13
C SER A 154 9.87 1.79 -31.49
N MET A 155 8.69 1.63 -32.11
CA MET A 155 7.68 0.66 -31.67
C MET A 155 8.27 -0.76 -31.52
N ARG A 156 9.23 -1.12 -32.39
CA ARG A 156 9.89 -2.42 -32.35
C ARG A 156 10.83 -2.60 -31.16
N GLU A 157 11.50 -1.53 -30.75
CA GLU A 157 12.35 -1.55 -29.56
C GLU A 157 11.52 -1.67 -28.28
N ILE A 158 10.38 -0.99 -28.20
CA ILE A 158 9.43 -1.12 -27.07
C ILE A 158 8.91 -2.56 -27.01
N GLU A 159 8.43 -3.12 -28.13
CA GLU A 159 7.93 -4.49 -28.20
C GLU A 159 9.00 -5.51 -27.76
N ILE A 160 10.25 -5.34 -28.17
CA ILE A 160 11.36 -6.21 -27.74
C ILE A 160 11.66 -6.03 -26.25
N LEU A 161 11.61 -4.81 -25.74
CA LEU A 161 11.84 -4.51 -24.33
C LEU A 161 10.77 -5.14 -23.43
N ASP A 162 9.49 -5.13 -23.84
CA ASP A 162 8.40 -5.80 -23.15
C ASP A 162 8.63 -7.32 -23.07
N LEU A 163 8.99 -7.96 -24.19
CA LEU A 163 9.26 -9.40 -24.21
C LEU A 163 10.48 -9.78 -23.36
N ILE A 164 11.48 -8.91 -23.26
CA ILE A 164 12.63 -9.09 -22.36
C ILE A 164 12.17 -9.03 -20.90
N ALA A 165 11.24 -8.13 -20.57
CA ALA A 165 10.66 -7.99 -19.25
C ALA A 165 9.80 -9.20 -18.84
N GLU A 166 9.06 -9.77 -19.80
CA GLU A 166 8.35 -11.05 -19.68
C GLU A 166 9.31 -12.25 -19.47
N GLY A 167 10.62 -12.05 -19.60
CA GLY A 167 11.64 -13.08 -19.37
C GLY A 167 11.92 -13.96 -20.59
N LEU A 168 11.47 -13.59 -21.79
CA LEU A 168 11.70 -14.41 -22.99
C LEU A 168 13.18 -14.39 -23.40
N THR A 169 13.64 -15.54 -23.87
CA THR A 169 14.94 -15.69 -24.53
C THR A 169 14.90 -15.14 -25.94
N ASN A 170 16.08 -14.89 -26.51
CA ASN A 170 16.19 -14.43 -27.91
C ASN A 170 15.60 -15.40 -28.92
N ASN A 171 15.59 -16.69 -28.62
CA ASN A 171 14.99 -17.71 -29.48
C ASN A 171 13.46 -17.62 -29.43
N GLU A 172 12.89 -17.44 -28.24
CA GLU A 172 11.44 -17.30 -28.05
C GLU A 172 10.93 -15.99 -28.66
N MET A 173 11.64 -14.88 -28.46
CA MET A 173 11.32 -13.61 -29.12
C MET A 173 11.43 -13.70 -30.64
N SER A 174 12.48 -14.35 -31.16
CA SER A 174 12.66 -14.58 -32.60
C SER A 174 11.49 -15.36 -33.20
N ALA A 175 11.01 -16.39 -32.51
CA ALA A 175 9.84 -17.15 -32.93
C ALA A 175 8.54 -16.34 -32.84
N LYS A 176 8.31 -15.61 -31.74
CA LYS A 176 7.11 -14.80 -31.50
C LYS A 176 6.98 -13.64 -32.49
N LEU A 177 8.11 -13.02 -32.82
CA LEU A 177 8.16 -11.81 -33.63
C LEU A 177 8.51 -12.06 -35.11
N PHE A 178 8.67 -13.34 -35.51
CA PHE A 178 9.02 -13.79 -36.86
C PHE A 178 10.24 -13.08 -37.47
N ILE A 179 11.26 -12.82 -36.66
CA ILE A 179 12.53 -12.20 -37.09
C ILE A 179 13.72 -13.02 -36.60
N SER A 180 14.89 -12.86 -37.22
CA SER A 180 16.07 -13.65 -36.85
C SER A 180 16.57 -13.31 -35.44
N LYS A 181 17.12 -14.31 -34.74
CA LYS A 181 17.82 -14.12 -33.45
C LYS A 181 18.84 -12.97 -33.50
N ARG A 182 19.58 -12.84 -34.60
CA ARG A 182 20.56 -11.77 -34.81
C ARG A 182 19.91 -10.37 -34.83
N THR A 183 18.67 -10.27 -35.33
CA THR A 183 17.90 -9.01 -35.34
C THR A 183 17.48 -8.63 -33.92
N ILE A 184 17.02 -9.61 -33.12
CA ILE A 184 16.72 -9.40 -31.70
C ILE A 184 17.95 -8.91 -30.94
N GLU A 185 19.11 -9.54 -31.15
CA GLU A 185 20.37 -9.09 -30.53
C GLU A 185 20.73 -7.65 -30.91
N GLY A 186 20.52 -7.27 -32.17
CA GLY A 186 20.75 -5.90 -32.63
C GLY A 186 19.89 -4.89 -31.90
N HIS A 187 18.59 -5.16 -31.75
CA HIS A 187 17.69 -4.28 -31.00
C HIS A 187 18.05 -4.22 -29.51
N ARG A 188 18.41 -5.35 -28.88
CA ARG A 188 18.89 -5.39 -27.49
C ARG A 188 20.12 -4.52 -27.28
N GLN A 189 21.09 -4.64 -28.19
CA GLN A 189 22.31 -3.84 -28.13
C GLN A 189 21.99 -2.35 -28.31
N SER A 190 21.12 -2.00 -29.25
CA SER A 190 20.70 -0.61 -29.45
C SER A 190 19.99 -0.03 -28.22
N LEU A 191 19.10 -0.79 -27.59
CA LEU A 191 18.44 -0.41 -26.32
C LEU A 191 19.46 -0.16 -25.20
N ILE A 192 20.45 -1.04 -25.05
CA ILE A 192 21.52 -0.90 -24.06
C ILE A 192 22.34 0.37 -24.31
N GLU A 193 22.72 0.64 -25.55
CA GLU A 193 23.49 1.82 -25.95
C GLU A 193 22.70 3.12 -25.75
N LYS A 194 21.44 3.16 -26.19
CA LYS A 194 20.55 4.32 -26.03
C LYS A 194 20.30 4.67 -24.57
N THR A 195 20.19 3.67 -23.70
CA THR A 195 19.89 3.86 -22.27
C THR A 195 21.13 4.02 -21.40
N GLY A 196 22.33 3.73 -21.92
CA GLY A 196 23.55 3.66 -21.13
C GLY A 196 23.55 2.53 -20.10
N ALA A 197 22.64 1.55 -20.23
CA ALA A 197 22.59 0.39 -19.35
C ALA A 197 23.85 -0.47 -19.50
N LYS A 198 24.30 -1.11 -18.42
CA LYS A 198 25.49 -1.97 -18.47
C LYS A 198 25.21 -3.39 -18.98
N ASN A 199 23.97 -3.84 -18.84
CA ASN A 199 23.51 -5.17 -19.22
C ASN A 199 21.97 -5.20 -19.26
N THR A 200 21.40 -6.34 -19.67
CA THR A 200 19.94 -6.55 -19.74
C THR A 200 19.24 -6.29 -18.40
N ALA A 201 19.81 -6.73 -17.27
CA ALA A 201 19.19 -6.52 -15.96
C ALA A 201 19.12 -5.02 -15.60
N ALA A 202 20.18 -4.26 -15.91
CA ALA A 202 20.19 -2.81 -15.77
C ALA A 202 19.23 -2.12 -16.76
N LEU A 203 19.06 -2.66 -17.98
CA LEU A 203 18.10 -2.18 -18.96
C LEU A 203 16.66 -2.36 -18.48
N ILE A 204 16.31 -3.55 -17.97
CA ILE A 204 14.97 -3.82 -17.39
C ILE A 204 14.71 -2.87 -16.23
N ARG A 205 15.67 -2.75 -15.30
CA ARG A 205 15.55 -1.81 -14.17
C ARG A 205 15.36 -0.37 -14.64
N TYR A 206 16.10 0.06 -15.65
CA TYR A 206 15.96 1.38 -16.24
C TYR A 206 14.56 1.58 -16.84
N ALA A 207 14.08 0.61 -17.62
CA ALA A 207 12.79 0.69 -18.29
C ALA A 207 11.61 0.75 -17.33
N VAL A 208 11.66 -0.05 -16.25
CA VAL A 208 10.65 -0.02 -15.16
C VAL A 208 10.69 1.31 -14.42
N LEU A 209 11.88 1.81 -14.04
CA LEU A 209 12.01 3.09 -13.34
C LEU A 209 11.62 4.30 -14.20
N SER A 210 11.72 4.17 -15.52
CA SER A 210 11.35 5.22 -16.49
C SER A 210 9.90 5.12 -16.94
N GLY A 211 9.13 4.13 -16.45
CA GLY A 211 7.74 3.92 -16.83
C GLY A 211 7.53 3.52 -18.29
N ILE A 212 8.57 3.04 -18.98
CA ILE A 212 8.50 2.57 -20.37
C ILE A 212 7.76 1.24 -20.44
N ILE A 213 7.95 0.40 -19.41
CA ILE A 213 7.35 -0.92 -19.25
C ILE A 213 6.89 -1.10 -17.79
N GLN A 214 5.93 -1.98 -17.54
CA GLN A 214 5.35 -2.25 -16.21
C GLN A 214 5.96 -3.48 -15.53
#